data_AF-A0A699ZMZ8-F1
#
_entry.id   AF-A0A699ZMZ8-F1
#
_cell.length_a   1.000
_cell.length_b   1.000
_cell.length_c   1.000
_cell.angle_alpha   90.00
_cell.angle_beta   90.00
_cell.angle_gamma   90.00
#
_symmetry.space_group_name_H-M   'P 1'
#
loop_
_entity.id
_entity.type
_entity.pdbx_description
1 polymer ?
#
loop_
_entity_poly.entity_id
_entity_poly.type
_entity_poly.pdbx_seq_one_letter_code
_entity_poly.pdbx_strand_id
1 'polypeptide(L)'
;MNGWSDLQLHNFAESYRGVLGRYILDSDCLMISGKLKELSRLLAQLKAKGSRVLLFSQWTQMLDIMEWFMRQQGHTYVRLDGSTQV
;
A
#
# COMPACT_ATOMS: atom_id res chain seq x y z
N MET A 1 -14.25 -2.96 -20.74
CA MET A 1 -14.27 -1.63 -20.10
C MET A 1 -13.24 -1.66 -18.98
N ASN A 2 -12.10 -0.99 -19.14
CA ASN A 2 -11.08 -0.93 -18.08
C ASN A 2 -11.54 0.06 -17.01
N GLY A 3 -12.19 -0.45 -15.96
CA GLY A 3 -12.54 0.33 -14.78
C GLY A 3 -11.29 0.60 -13.93
N TRP A 4 -11.30 1.74 -13.24
CA TRP A 4 -10.27 2.06 -12.25
C TRP A 4 -10.58 1.36 -10.93
N SER A 5 -9.54 0.94 -10.21
CA SER A 5 -9.69 0.46 -8.84
C SER A 5 -9.84 1.62 -7.85
N ASP A 6 -10.36 1.33 -6.67
CA ASP A 6 -10.52 2.31 -5.59
C ASP A 6 -9.20 2.99 -5.22
N LEU A 7 -8.08 2.24 -5.24
CA LEU A 7 -6.75 2.82 -5.00
C LEU A 7 -6.34 3.80 -6.10
N GLN A 8 -6.65 3.49 -7.37
CA GLN A 8 -6.35 4.39 -8.47
C GLN A 8 -7.19 5.67 -8.38
N LEU A 9 -8.47 5.55 -8.01
CA LEU A 9 -9.35 6.70 -7.76
C LEU A 9 -8.88 7.53 -6.57
N HIS A 10 -8.44 6.89 -5.48
CA HIS A 10 -7.85 7.55 -4.32
C HIS A 10 -6.61 8.36 -4.71
N ASN A 11 -5.63 7.74 -5.38
CA ASN A 11 -4.40 8.42 -5.83
C ASN A 11 -4.70 9.59 -6.77
N PHE A 12 -5.70 9.43 -7.65
CA PHE A 12 -6.16 10.50 -8.52
C PHE A 12 -6.81 11.65 -7.74
N ALA A 13 -7.67 11.34 -6.77
CA ALA A 13 -8.29 12.33 -5.92
C ALA A 13 -7.26 13.08 -5.05
N GLU A 14 -6.20 12.41 -4.57
CA GLU A 14 -5.09 13.04 -3.88
C GLU A 14 -4.34 14.05 -4.78
N SER A 15 -4.14 13.71 -6.06
CA SER A 15 -3.49 14.60 -7.04
C SER A 15 -4.27 15.90 -7.27
N TYR A 16 -5.59 15.87 -7.09
CA TYR A 16 -6.49 17.03 -7.23
C TYR A 16 -7.22 17.35 -5.92
N ARG A 17 -6.49 17.31 -4.79
CA ARG A 17 -7.04 17.48 -3.44
C ARG A 17 -7.93 18.72 -3.26
N GLY A 18 -7.64 19.82 -3.97
CA GLY A 18 -8.42 21.06 -3.91
C GLY A 18 -9.87 20.93 -4.42
N VAL A 19 -10.17 19.96 -5.28
CA VAL A 19 -11.51 19.74 -5.86
C VAL A 19 -12.10 18.40 -5.43
N LEU A 20 -11.26 17.37 -5.32
CA LEU A 20 -11.66 15.99 -5.06
C LEU A 20 -11.38 15.50 -3.65
N GLY A 21 -10.96 16.39 -2.72
CA GLY A 21 -10.58 16.01 -1.36
C GLY A 21 -11.62 15.17 -0.60
N ARG A 22 -12.91 15.38 -0.88
CA ARG A 22 -14.02 14.61 -0.27
C ARG A 22 -14.10 13.13 -0.68
N TYR A 23 -13.43 12.75 -1.77
CA TYR A 23 -13.43 11.38 -2.30
C TYR A 23 -12.15 10.61 -1.93
N ILE A 24 -11.22 11.25 -1.20
CA ILE A 24 -10.03 10.60 -0.70
C ILE A 24 -10.45 9.62 0.39
N LEU A 25 -10.15 8.35 0.17
CA LEU A 25 -10.36 7.30 1.16
C LEU A 25 -9.59 7.56 2.45
N ASP A 26 -10.23 7.23 3.58
CA ASP A 26 -9.57 7.20 4.88
C ASP A 26 -8.54 6.07 4.94
N SER A 27 -7.42 6.32 5.63
CA SER A 27 -6.32 5.36 5.75
C SER A 27 -6.73 4.10 6.52
N ASP A 28 -7.75 4.21 7.38
CA ASP A 28 -8.35 3.09 8.10
C ASP A 28 -8.93 2.00 7.19
N CYS A 29 -9.24 2.33 5.93
CA CYS A 29 -9.79 1.34 4.99
C CYS A 29 -8.81 0.18 4.71
N LEU A 30 -7.50 0.41 4.81
CA LEU A 30 -6.48 -0.62 4.67
C LEU A 30 -6.60 -1.70 5.77
N MET A 31 -7.00 -1.29 6.98
CA MET A 31 -7.09 -2.18 8.14
C MET A 31 -8.35 -3.05 8.13
N ILE A 32 -9.28 -2.81 7.20
CA ILE A 32 -10.42 -3.70 6.92
C ILE A 32 -9.93 -5.03 6.35
N SER A 33 -8.80 -5.03 5.62
CA SER A 33 -8.22 -6.25 5.07
C SER A 33 -7.58 -7.11 6.17
N GLY A 34 -8.10 -8.32 6.39
CA GLY A 34 -7.53 -9.26 7.36
C GLY A 34 -6.07 -9.61 7.09
N LYS A 35 -5.66 -9.66 5.80
CA LYS A 35 -4.25 -9.89 5.43
C LYS A 35 -3.36 -8.73 5.84
N LEU A 36 -3.78 -7.49 5.61
CA LEU A 36 -2.99 -6.31 5.98
C LEU A 36 -2.96 -6.10 7.50
N LYS A 37 -4.07 -6.39 8.19
CA LYS A 37 -4.13 -6.40 9.65
C LYS A 37 -3.11 -7.39 10.25
N GLU A 38 -3.08 -8.61 9.72
CA GLU A 38 -2.11 -9.61 10.20
C GLU A 38 -0.68 -9.26 9.79
N LEU A 39 -0.47 -8.70 8.60
CA LEU A 39 0.83 -8.22 8.16
C LEU A 39 1.35 -7.11 9.08
N SER A 40 0.53 -6.14 9.49
CA SER A 40 0.90 -5.09 10.45
C SER A 40 1.45 -5.70 11.75
N ARG A 41 0.73 -6.69 12.31
CA ARG A 41 1.13 -7.43 13.51
C ARG A 41 2.48 -8.14 13.33
N LEU A 42 2.68 -8.81 12.19
CA LEU A 42 3.93 -9.53 11.89
C LEU A 42 5.11 -8.58 11.69
N LEU A 43 4.92 -7.48 10.95
CA LEU A 43 5.97 -6.49 10.71
C LEU A 43 6.44 -5.83 12.01
N ALA A 44 5.52 -5.50 12.93
CA ALA A 44 5.88 -4.96 14.24
C ALA A 44 6.78 -5.93 15.04
N GLN A 45 6.46 -7.22 15.05
CA GLN A 45 7.27 -8.24 15.74
C GLN A 45 8.63 -8.45 15.08
N LEU A 46 8.68 -8.48 13.75
CA LEU A 46 9.93 -8.66 13.01
C LEU A 46 10.85 -7.44 13.15
N LYS A 47 10.28 -6.23 13.17
CA LYS A 47 11.03 -5.00 13.43
C LYS A 47 11.62 -4.99 14.85
N ALA A 48 10.86 -5.40 15.86
CA ALA A 48 11.37 -5.53 17.24
C ALA A 48 12.54 -6.52 17.35
N LYS A 49 12.57 -7.55 16.49
CA LYS A 49 13.68 -8.51 16.39
C LYS A 49 14.84 -8.05 15.49
N GLY A 50 14.75 -6.87 14.87
CA GLY A 50 15.76 -6.37 13.93
C GLY A 50 15.81 -7.12 12.59
N SER A 51 14.76 -7.87 12.24
CA SER A 51 14.71 -8.66 11.00
C SER A 51 14.42 -7.78 9.78
N ARG A 52 14.99 -8.13 8.62
CA ARG A 52 14.63 -7.56 7.31
C ARG A 52 13.62 -8.47 6.62
N VAL A 53 12.58 -7.87 6.04
CA VAL A 53 11.44 -8.59 5.46
C VAL A 53 11.40 -8.41 3.95
N LEU A 54 11.17 -9.51 3.22
CA LEU A 54 10.87 -9.51 1.80
C LEU A 54 9.40 -9.90 1.61
N LEU A 55 8.65 -9.08 0.88
CA LEU A 55 7.25 -9.33 0.55
C LEU A 55 7.13 -9.61 -0.95
N PHE A 56 6.39 -10.68 -1.28
CA PHE A 56 6.15 -11.08 -2.66
C PHE A 56 4.64 -11.03 -2.96
N SER A 57 4.32 -10.60 -4.17
CA SER A 57 2.96 -10.67 -4.72
C SER A 57 3.06 -11.03 -6.20
N GLN A 58 2.12 -11.84 -6.68
CA GLN A 58 1.97 -12.13 -8.11
C GLN A 58 1.39 -10.92 -8.87
N TRP A 59 0.66 -10.05 -8.19
CA TRP A 59 -0.04 -8.91 -8.79
C TRP A 59 0.68 -7.60 -8.45
N THR A 60 1.06 -6.83 -9.47
CA THR A 60 1.69 -5.51 -9.32
C THR A 60 0.76 -4.51 -8.64
N GLN A 61 -0.55 -4.58 -8.93
CA GLN A 61 -1.57 -3.76 -8.26
C GLN A 61 -1.60 -3.97 -6.73
N MET A 62 -1.26 -5.17 -6.26
CA MET A 62 -1.15 -5.45 -4.83
C MET A 62 0.12 -4.83 -4.24
N LEU A 63 1.20 -4.70 -5.02
CA LEU A 63 2.40 -3.96 -4.59
C LEU A 63 2.09 -2.47 -4.43
N ASP A 64 1.20 -1.89 -5.26
CA ASP A 64 0.73 -0.51 -5.08
C ASP A 64 -0.04 -0.34 -3.75
N ILE A 65 -0.90 -1.30 -3.39
CA ILE A 65 -1.60 -1.32 -2.10
C ILE A 65 -0.59 -1.46 -0.95
N MET A 66 0.40 -2.35 -1.08
CA MET A 66 1.46 -2.52 -0.08
C MET A 66 2.27 -1.25 0.12
N GLU A 67 2.55 -0.52 -0.95
CA GLU A 67 3.24 0.78 -0.90
C GLU A 67 2.43 1.81 -0.10
N TRP A 68 1.13 1.94 -0.36
CA TRP A 68 0.27 2.80 0.45
C TRP A 68 0.26 2.37 1.92
N PHE A 69 0.13 1.07 2.18
CA PHE A 69 0.18 0.51 3.53
C PHE A 69 1.50 0.79 4.26
N MET A 70 2.65 0.60 3.61
CA MET A 70 3.96 0.85 4.22
C MET A 70 4.15 2.34 4.55
N ARG A 71 3.66 3.24 3.69
CA ARG A 71 3.66 4.69 3.94
C ARG A 71 2.82 5.02 5.19
N GLN A 72 1.62 4.47 5.31
CA GLN A 72 0.75 4.68 6.47
C GLN A 72 1.35 4.13 7.77
N GLN A 73 2.04 3.00 7.71
CA GLN A 73 2.70 2.39 8.88
C GLN A 73 4.09 2.99 9.18
N GLY A 74 4.58 3.93 8.37
CA GLY A 74 5.90 4.56 8.55
C GLY A 74 7.08 3.62 8.32
N HIS A 75 6.92 2.60 7.47
CA HIS A 75 7.99 1.68 7.09
C HIS A 75 8.72 2.15 5.83
N THR A 76 10.05 2.19 5.87
CA THR A 76 10.88 2.35 4.67
C THR A 76 10.96 1.04 3.90
N TYR A 77 10.78 1.09 2.58
CA TYR A 77 10.84 -0.08 1.71
C TYR A 77 11.53 0.26 0.39
N VAL A 78 11.94 -0.77 -0.33
CA VAL A 78 12.38 -0.71 -1.73
C VAL A 78 11.49 -1.67 -2.51
N ARG A 79 11.04 -1.26 -3.69
CA ARG A 79 10.23 -2.07 -4.60
C ARG A 79 11.07 -2.52 -5.78
N LEU A 80 10.96 -3.81 -6.09
CA LEU A 80 11.51 -4.41 -7.30
C LEU A 80 10.37 -5.19 -7.97
N ASP A 81 10.06 -4.83 -9.20
CA ASP A 81 9.11 -5.57 -10.05
C ASP A 81 9.56 -5.58 -11.51
N GLY A 82 8.80 -6.25 -12.39
CA GLY A 82 9.17 -6.44 -13.79
C GLY A 82 9.23 -5.17 -14.65
N SER A 83 8.85 -4.01 -14.10
CA SER A 83 9.03 -2.71 -14.77
C SER A 83 10.35 -2.02 -14.41
N THR A 84 11.11 -2.58 -13.46
CA THR A 84 12.41 -2.05 -13.05
C THR A 84 13.41 -2.27 -14.19
N GLN A 85 13.90 -1.19 -14.81
CA GLN A 85 14.96 -1.28 -15.82
C GLN A 85 16.24 -1.85 -15.19
N VAL A 86 16.84 -2.81 -15.88
CA VAL A 86 18.15 -3.42 -15.56
C VAL A 86 19.27 -2.72 -16.32
#